data_AF-A0A3G2G821-F1
#
_entry.id   AF-A0A3G2G821-F1
#
_cell.length_a   1.000
_cell.length_b   1.000
_cell.length_c   1.000
_cell.angle_alpha   90.00
_cell.angle_beta   90.00
_cell.angle_gamma   90.00
#
_symmetry.space_group_name_H-M   'P 1'
#
loop_
_entity.id
_entity.type
_entity.pdbx_description
1 polymer ?
#
loop_
_entity_poly.entity_id
_entity_poly.type
_entity_poly.pdbx_seq_one_letter_code
_entity_poly.pdbx_strand_id
1 'polypeptide(L)' 'MTITINPKNKKELAKIKAILRAVEIDFVEEIPDEDWYDELSDAEKKSIELGLEDIEEGRVVAHSEVKKLYEKWL' A
#
# COMPACT_ATOMS: atom_id res chain seq x y z
N MET A 1 -28.03 15.07 0.77
CA MET A 1 -27.99 13.92 1.71
C MET A 1 -26.76 13.11 1.33
N THR A 2 -25.84 12.87 2.25
CA THR A 2 -24.62 12.10 2.01
C THR A 2 -24.74 10.74 2.69
N ILE A 3 -24.31 9.69 1.99
CA ILE A 3 -24.30 8.32 2.51
C ILE A 3 -22.84 7.86 2.54
N THR A 4 -22.36 7.46 3.71
CA THR A 4 -21.00 6.94 3.89
C THR A 4 -21.01 5.42 3.82
N ILE A 5 -20.13 4.84 3.00
CA ILE A 5 -20.02 3.38 2.80
C ILE A 5 -18.58 2.95 3.09
N ASN A 6 -18.39 2.05 4.07
CA ASN A 6 -17.08 1.54 4.48
C ASN A 6 -16.89 0.07 4.06
N PRO A 7 -16.31 -0.20 2.88
CA PRO A 7 -16.02 -1.57 2.44
C PRO A 7 -14.89 -2.20 3.25
N LYS A 8 -14.98 -3.50 3.54
CA LYS A 8 -13.96 -4.23 4.31
C LYS A 8 -12.77 -4.66 3.46
N ASN A 9 -12.92 -4.71 2.14
CA ASN A 9 -11.86 -5.09 1.21
C ASN A 9 -12.14 -4.60 -0.23
N LYS A 10 -11.11 -4.68 -1.10
CA LYS A 10 -11.18 -4.26 -2.52
C LYS A 10 -12.27 -4.98 -3.33
N LYS A 11 -12.55 -6.26 -3.03
CA LYS A 11 -13.55 -7.06 -3.75
C LYS A 11 -14.98 -6.61 -3.42
N GLU A 12 -15.24 -6.25 -2.17
CA GLU A 12 -16.51 -5.70 -1.72
C GLU A 12 -16.77 -4.32 -2.34
N LEU A 13 -15.75 -3.44 -2.35
CA LEU A 13 -15.83 -2.14 -3.03
C LEU A 13 -16.20 -2.28 -4.51
N ALA A 14 -15.58 -3.22 -5.23
CA ALA A 14 -15.89 -3.45 -6.64
C ALA A 14 -17.35 -3.86 -6.88
N LYS A 15 -17.92 -4.68 -6.00
CA LYS A 15 -19.34 -5.07 -6.08
C LYS A 15 -20.27 -3.89 -5.83
N ILE A 16 -19.96 -3.06 -4.83
CA ILE A 16 -20.75 -1.86 -4.51
C ILE A 16 -20.74 -0.90 -5.70
N LYS A 17 -19.56 -0.63 -6.29
CA LYS A 17 -19.43 0.20 -7.51
C LYS A 17 -20.27 -0.34 -8.67
N ALA A 18 -20.30 -1.66 -8.87
CA ALA A 18 -21.11 -2.28 -9.91
C ALA A 18 -22.62 -2.11 -9.66
N ILE A 19 -23.07 -2.24 -8.42
CA ILE A 19 -24.48 -2.04 -8.03
C ILE A 19 -24.89 -0.58 -8.24
N LEU A 20 -24.08 0.38 -7.79
CA LEU A 20 -24.38 1.81 -7.95
C LEU A 20 -24.58 2.19 -9.42
N ARG A 21 -23.72 1.68 -10.32
CA ARG A 21 -23.87 1.86 -11.78
C ARG A 21 -25.14 1.22 -12.32
N ALA A 22 -25.49 0.03 -11.84
CA ALA A 22 -26.68 -0.69 -12.29
C ALA A 22 -28.00 0.00 -11.88
N VAL A 23 -27.95 0.81 -10.82
CA VAL A 23 -29.10 1.60 -10.32
C VAL A 23 -29.05 3.05 -10.84
N GLU A 24 -28.18 3.34 -11.82
CA GLU A 24 -28.01 4.67 -12.42
C GLU A 24 -27.72 5.79 -11.39
N ILE A 25 -26.98 5.44 -10.33
CA ILE A 25 -26.50 6.40 -9.34
C ILE A 25 -25.09 6.84 -9.74
N ASP A 26 -24.97 8.11 -10.13
CA ASP A 26 -23.69 8.76 -10.29
C ASP A 26 -23.01 8.95 -8.93
N PHE A 27 -21.75 8.52 -8.85
CA PHE A 27 -20.90 8.71 -7.67
C PHE A 27 -19.57 9.29 -8.09
N VAL A 28 -19.01 10.13 -7.23
CA VAL A 28 -17.65 10.63 -7.34
C VAL A 28 -16.76 9.69 -6.54
N GLU A 29 -15.76 9.10 -7.19
CA GLU A 29 -14.65 8.51 -6.44
C GLU A 29 -13.81 9.67 -5.93
N GLU A 30 -13.80 9.90 -4.61
CA GLU A 30 -12.66 10.58 -4.00
C GLU A 30 -11.48 9.64 -4.12
N ILE A 31 -10.76 9.78 -5.23
CA ILE A 31 -9.39 9.33 -5.32
C ILE A 31 -8.64 10.35 -4.46
N PRO A 32 -8.02 9.97 -3.33
CA PRO A 32 -7.18 10.90 -2.62
C PRO A 32 -6.15 11.46 -3.62
N ASP A 33 -6.09 12.79 -3.73
CA ASP A 33 -5.18 13.48 -4.66
C ASP A 33 -3.71 13.21 -4.31
N GLU A 34 -3.43 12.73 -3.09
CA GLU A 34 -2.11 12.40 -2.57
C GLU A 34 -1.98 10.88 -2.42
N ASP A 35 -0.95 10.31 -3.03
CA ASP A 35 -0.54 8.92 -2.82
C ASP A 35 0.12 8.81 -1.43
N TRP A 36 0.14 7.62 -0.81
CA TRP A 36 0.85 7.41 0.46
C TRP A 36 2.33 7.78 0.35
N TYR A 37 2.89 7.71 -0.87
CA TYR A 37 4.24 8.12 -1.18
C TYR A 37 4.44 9.64 -0.98
N ASP A 38 3.41 10.45 -1.26
CA ASP A 38 3.48 11.91 -1.13
C ASP A 38 3.57 12.35 0.34
N GLU A 39 3.00 11.56 1.25
CA GLU A 39 3.06 11.77 2.71
C GLU A 39 4.45 11.49 3.32
N LEU A 40 5.32 10.76 2.62
CA LEU A 40 6.65 10.42 3.14
C LEU A 40 7.60 11.62 3.14
N SER A 41 8.42 11.70 4.19
CA SER A 41 9.55 12.63 4.23
C SER A 41 10.62 12.29 3.18
N ASP A 42 11.43 13.28 2.80
CA ASP A 42 12.56 13.07 1.89
C ASP A 42 13.54 12.00 2.39
N ALA A 43 13.70 11.87 3.71
CA ALA A 43 14.56 10.86 4.32
C ALA A 43 13.99 9.45 4.13
N GLU A 44 12.68 9.28 4.26
CA GLU A 44 12.00 8.00 4.03
C GLU A 44 12.04 7.62 2.55
N LYS A 45 11.75 8.58 1.65
CA LYS A 45 11.86 8.39 0.19
C LYS A 45 13.27 7.95 -0.21
N LYS A 46 14.31 8.63 0.31
CA LYS A 46 15.70 8.27 0.09
C LYS A 46 16.04 6.88 0.63
N SER A 47 15.50 6.49 1.78
CA SER A 47 15.72 5.14 2.32
C SER A 47 15.09 4.07 1.44
N ILE A 48 13.95 4.36 0.81
CA ILE A 48 13.30 3.44 -0.14
C ILE A 48 14.16 3.30 -1.39
N GLU A 49 14.66 4.41 -1.96
CA GLU A 49 15.55 4.40 -3.13
C GLU A 49 16.82 3.56 -2.87
N LEU A 50 17.46 3.74 -1.71
CA LEU A 50 18.62 2.92 -1.31
C LEU A 50 18.27 1.43 -1.24
N GLY A 51 17.10 1.08 -0.70
CA GLY A 51 16.63 -0.31 -0.65
C GLY A 51 16.39 -0.91 -2.04
N LEU A 52 15.92 -0.11 -3.00
CA LEU A 52 15.76 -0.54 -4.40
C LEU A 52 17.12 -0.76 -5.07
N GLU A 53 18.08 0.15 -4.88
CA GLU A 53 19.44 0.03 -5.36
C GLU A 53 20.13 -1.23 -4.80
N ASP A 54 19.95 -1.50 -3.50
CA ASP A 54 20.46 -2.72 -2.85
C ASP A 54 19.91 -4.00 -3.50
N ILE A 55 18.65 -3.99 -3.92
CA ILE A 55 18.04 -5.13 -4.64
C ILE A 55 18.66 -5.28 -6.02
N GLU A 56 18.82 -4.20 -6.77
CA GLU A 56 19.40 -4.21 -8.12
C GLU A 56 20.86 -4.69 -8.12
N GLU A 57 21.63 -4.27 -7.11
CA GLU A 57 23.02 -4.69 -6.94
C GLU A 57 23.18 -6.05 -6.26
N GLY A 58 22.09 -6.68 -5.83
CA GLY A 58 22.13 -7.97 -5.15
C GLY A 58 22.69 -7.91 -3.72
N ARG A 59 22.69 -6.73 -3.10
CA ARG A 59 23.02 -6.50 -1.67
C ARG A 59 21.90 -6.96 -0.75
N VAL A 60 21.36 -8.14 -1.00
CA VAL A 60 20.28 -8.77 -0.24
C VAL A 60 20.81 -9.97 0.54
N VAL A 61 20.32 -10.16 1.76
CA VAL A 61 20.68 -11.27 2.64
C VAL A 61 19.49 -12.19 2.87
N ALA A 62 19.72 -13.49 2.87
CA ALA A 62 18.63 -14.44 3.06
C ALA A 62 18.11 -14.39 4.50
N HIS A 63 16.79 -14.50 4.68
CA HIS A 63 16.16 -14.50 6.01
C HIS A 63 16.81 -15.54 6.95
N SER A 64 17.16 -16.72 6.44
CA SER A 64 17.84 -17.77 7.22
C SER A 64 19.21 -17.36 7.75
N GLU A 65 19.94 -16.51 7.03
CA GLU A 65 21.26 -16.03 7.44
C GLU A 65 21.14 -14.97 8.54
N VAL A 66 20.21 -14.02 8.34
CA VAL A 66 19.89 -13.00 9.35
C VAL A 66 19.37 -13.64 10.63
N LYS A 67 18.47 -14.62 10.52
CA LYS A 67 17.91 -15.32 11.68
C LYS A 67 19.01 -15.94 12.56
N LYS A 68 20.00 -16.62 11.96
CA LYS A 68 21.14 -17.21 12.70
C LYS A 68 21.94 -16.17 13.47
N LEU A 69 22.08 -14.96 12.93
CA LEU A 69 22.82 -13.87 13.60
C LEU A 69 22.11 -13.41 14.89
N TYR A 70 20.78 -13.39 14.87
CA TYR A 70 19.95 -12.90 15.98
C TYR A 70 19.42 -14.00 16.90
N GLU A 71 19.62 -15.29 16.58
CA GLU A 71 19.24 -16.44 17.41
C GLU A 71 19.80 -16.39 18.84
N LYS A 72 20.88 -15.64 19.07
CA LYS A 72 21.45 -15.45 20.42
C LYS A 72 20.60 -14.55 21.34
N TRP A 73 19.69 -13.75 20.76
CA TRP A 73 18.92 -12.71 21.46
C TRP A 73 17.41 -12.96 21.44
N LEU A 74 16.98 -14.06 20.79
CA LEU A 74 15.61 -14.57 20.74
C LEU A 74 15.45 -15.76 21.69
#